data_AF-A0ABD0QAX1-F1
#
_entry.id   AF-A0ABD0QAX1-F1
#
_cell.length_a   1.000
_cell.length_b   1.000
_cell.length_c   1.000
_cell.angle_alpha   90.00
_cell.angle_beta   90.00
_cell.angle_gamma   90.00
#
_symmetry.space_group_name_H-M   'P 1'
#
loop_
_entity.id
_entity.type
_entity.pdbx_description
1 polymer ?
#
loop_
_entity_poly.entity_id
_entity_poly.type
_entity_poly.pdbx_seq_one_letter_code
_entity_poly.pdbx_strand_id
1 'polypeptide(L)' 'CALEEYVRSQYPNQPTRFGKLLLRLPALRMVSSSVIEQLFFVRLVGKTPIETLIRDMLLSGSSFNWPYMSIQ' A
#
# COMPACT_ATOMS: atom_id res chain seq x y z
N CYS A 1 -10.60 18.34 0.16
CA CYS A 1 -10.43 16.86 0.22
C CYS A 1 -9.59 16.46 1.43
N ALA A 2 -9.68 15.21 1.93
CA ALA A 2 -8.95 14.77 3.13
C ALA A 2 -7.44 15.05 3.09
N LEU A 3 -6.78 14.82 1.94
CA LEU A 3 -5.35 15.11 1.75
C LEU A 3 -5.01 16.60 1.90
N GLU A 4 -5.87 17.49 1.38
CA GLU A 4 -5.67 18.94 1.43
C GLU A 4 -5.79 19.46 2.86
N GLU A 5 -6.78 18.98 3.61
CA GLU A 5 -7.00 19.33 5.00
C GLU A 5 -5.87 18.83 5.91
N TYR A 6 -5.39 17.61 5.67
CA TYR A 6 -4.18 17.10 6.31
C TYR A 6 -2.96 17.98 6.01
N VAL A 7 -2.76 18.38 4.76
CA VAL A 7 -1.62 19.25 4.39
C VAL A 7 -1.73 20.61 5.10
N ARG A 8 -2.92 21.21 5.16
CA ARG A 8 -3.15 22.51 5.79
C ARG A 8 -2.91 22.46 7.31
N SER A 9 -3.35 21.38 7.97
CA SER A 9 -3.17 21.21 9.42
C SER A 9 -1.73 20.90 9.80
N GLN A 10 -1.06 20.00 9.06
CA GLN A 10 0.29 19.54 9.43
C GLN A 10 1.42 20.41 8.88
N TYR A 11 1.19 21.15 7.80
CA TYR A 11 2.21 21.96 7.12
C TYR A 11 1.67 23.36 6.77
N PRO A 12 1.23 24.16 7.75
CA PRO A 12 0.59 25.45 7.52
C PRO A 12 1.50 26.45 6.78
N ASN A 13 2.82 26.35 6.97
CA ASN A 13 3.82 27.20 6.31
C ASN A 13 4.16 26.78 4.87
N GLN A 14 3.52 25.74 4.33
CA GLN A 14 3.81 25.21 2.99
C GLN A 14 2.54 25.14 2.11
N PRO A 15 1.97 26.30 1.72
CA PRO A 15 0.69 26.34 1.00
C PRO A 15 0.71 25.65 -0.37
N THR A 16 1.89 25.53 -1.00
CA THR A 16 2.05 24.86 -2.31
C THR A 16 2.25 23.35 -2.21
N ARG A 17 2.37 22.78 -1.00
CA ARG A 17 2.66 21.36 -0.79
C ARG A 17 1.57 20.44 -1.35
N PHE A 18 0.30 20.82 -1.21
CA PHE A 18 -0.81 20.04 -1.74
C PHE A 18 -0.70 19.86 -3.27
N GLY A 19 -0.48 20.96 -4.00
CA GLY A 19 -0.26 20.92 -5.45
C GLY A 19 0.96 20.08 -5.85
N LYS A 20 2.09 20.23 -5.15
CA LYS A 20 3.29 19.40 -5.39
C LYS A 20 3.02 17.90 -5.19
N LEU A 21 2.25 17.53 -4.17
CA LEU A 21 1.87 16.14 -3.93
C LEU A 21 0.97 15.61 -5.05
N LEU A 22 -0.03 16.38 -5.48
CA LEU A 22 -0.90 15.99 -6.61
C LEU A 22 -0.09 15.71 -7.89
N LEU A 23 0.92 16.52 -8.18
CA LEU A 23 1.80 16.32 -9.34
C LEU A 23 2.70 15.08 -9.23
N ARG A 24 2.90 14.51 -8.03
CA ARG A 24 3.68 13.28 -7.83
C ARG A 24 2.83 12.01 -7.89
N LEU A 25 1.51 12.11 -7.74
CA LEU A 25 0.61 10.96 -7.80
C LEU A 25 0.71 10.16 -9.12
N PRO A 26 0.84 10.78 -10.31
CA PRO A 26 1.04 10.02 -11.55
C PRO A 26 2.30 9.16 -11.52
N ALA A 27 3.42 9.70 -11.02
CA ALA A 27 4.67 8.95 -10.90
C ALA A 27 4.54 7.77 -9.94
N LEU A 28 3.76 7.92 -8.86
CA LEU A 28 3.47 6.83 -7.94
C LEU A 28 2.66 5.71 -8.62
N ARG A 29 1.74 6.05 -9.54
CA ARG A 29 0.99 5.06 -10.33
C ARG A 29 1.85 4.28 -11.33
N MET A 30 3.01 4.81 -11.70
CA MET A 30 3.94 4.11 -12.61
C MET A 30 4.68 2.97 -11.91
N VAL A 31 4.63 2.90 -10.58
CA VAL A 31 5.27 1.80 -9.83
C VAL A 31 4.45 0.53 -10.04
N SER A 32 5.07 -0.48 -10.65
CA SER A 32 4.42 -1.77 -10.90
C SER A 32 4.09 -2.49 -9.59
N SER A 33 2.88 -3.03 -9.49
CA SER A 33 2.47 -3.93 -8.41
C SER A 33 3.39 -5.16 -8.32
N SER A 34 3.86 -5.69 -9.46
CA SER A 34 4.79 -6.82 -9.47
C SER A 34 6.14 -6.49 -8.82
N VAL A 35 6.64 -5.27 -8.97
CA VAL A 35 7.89 -4.84 -8.34
C VAL A 35 7.71 -4.69 -6.83
N ILE A 36 6.57 -4.12 -6.40
CA ILE A 36 6.21 -4.02 -4.98
C ILE A 36 6.13 -5.42 -4.36
N GLU A 37 5.49 -6.37 -5.06
CA GLU A 37 5.37 -7.75 -4.61
C GLU A 37 6.74 -8.43 -4.44
N GLN A 38 7.62 -8.30 -5.42
CA GLN A 38 8.97 -8.87 -5.37
C GLN A 38 9.83 -8.28 -4.25
N LEU A 39 9.74 -6.96 -4.02
CA LEU A 39 10.56 -6.27 -3.02
C LEU A 39 10.10 -6.53 -1.60
N PHE A 40 8.78 -6.57 -1.36
CA PHE A 40 8.23 -6.54 0.00
C PHE A 40 7.49 -7.82 0.40
N PHE A 41 6.86 -8.54 -0.54
CA PHE A 41 5.88 -9.58 -0.21
C PHE A 41 6.32 -11.01 -0.50
N VAL A 42 7.24 -11.25 -1.45
CA VAL A 42 7.71 -12.61 -1.77
C VAL A 42 8.31 -13.33 -0.56
N ARG A 43 9.08 -12.63 0.29
CA ARG A 43 9.64 -13.22 1.52
C ARG A 43 8.59 -13.46 2.60
N LEU A 44 7.51 -12.68 2.60
CA LEU A 44 6.45 -12.74 3.61
C LEU A 44 5.38 -13.79 3.27
N VAL A 45 5.07 -13.94 1.98
CA VAL A 45 3.92 -14.71 1.47
C VAL A 45 4.36 -15.93 0.66
N GLY A 46 5.62 -15.99 0.25
CA GLY A 46 6.14 -17.06 -0.59
C GLY A 46 5.73 -16.90 -2.04
N LYS A 47 5.28 -18.00 -2.66
CA LYS A 47 4.90 -18.04 -4.08
C LYS A 47 3.45 -17.62 -4.35
N THR A 48 2.66 -17.40 -3.30
CA THR A 48 1.26 -16.98 -3.44
C THR A 48 1.21 -15.48 -3.74
N PRO A 49 0.50 -15.04 -4.79
CA PRO A 49 0.34 -13.61 -5.04
C PRO A 49 -0.32 -12.91 -3.85
N ILE A 50 0.24 -11.76 -3.44
CA ILE A 50 -0.31 -10.98 -2.31
C ILE A 50 -1.77 -10.59 -2.53
N GLU A 51 -2.20 -10.39 -3.79
CA GLU A 51 -3.59 -10.08 -4.13
C GLU A 51 -4.55 -11.18 -3.70
N THR A 52 -4.18 -12.45 -3.84
CA THR A 52 -5.00 -13.58 -3.39
C THR A 52 -5.24 -13.50 -1.89
N LEU A 53 -4.20 -13.17 -1.12
CA LEU A 53 -4.34 -13.04 0.33
C LEU A 53 -5.22 -11.85 0.72
N ILE A 54 -5.02 -10.70 0.08
CA ILE A 54 -5.84 -9.50 0.35
C ILE A 54 -7.30 -9.78 0.02
N ARG A 55 -7.56 -10.47 -1.09
CA ARG A 55 -8.90 -10.89 -1.49
C ARG A 55 -9.51 -11.82 -0.43
N ASP A 56 -8.76 -12.79 0.06
CA ASP A 56 -9.22 -13.68 1.12
C ASP A 56 -9.51 -12.90 2.41
N MET A 57 -8.65 -11.97 2.84
CA MET A 57 -8.90 -11.13 4.03
C MET A 57 -10.17 -10.29 3.92
N LEU A 58 -10.44 -9.75 2.73
CA LEU A 58 -11.62 -8.93 2.49
C LEU A 58 -12.90 -9.77 2.45
N LEU A 59 -12.83 -11.03 2.02
CA LEU A 59 -13.98 -11.91 1.85
C LEU A 59 -14.23 -12.86 3.05
N SER A 60 -13.19 -13.22 3.81
CA SER A 60 -13.28 -14.28 4.82
C SER A 60 -13.81 -13.84 6.17
N GLY A 61 -13.85 -12.53 6.48
CA GLY A 61 -14.42 -11.99 7.72
C GLY A 61 -13.81 -12.51 9.03
N SER A 62 -12.76 -13.35 9.02
CA SER A 62 -12.14 -13.96 10.20
C SER A 62 -10.75 -14.54 9.91
N SER A 63 -9.91 -14.56 10.96
CA SER A 63 -8.56 -15.14 11.15
C SER A 63 -7.83 -15.64 9.90
N PHE A 64 -7.09 -14.74 9.27
CA PHE A 64 -6.19 -15.08 8.18
C PHE A 64 -4.89 -15.70 8.72
N ASN A 65 -4.57 -16.92 8.29
CA ASN A 65 -3.33 -17.62 8.68
C ASN A 65 -2.26 -17.44 7.59
N TRP A 66 -1.14 -16.80 7.94
CA TRP A 66 -0.10 -16.49 6.95
C TRP A 66 0.63 -17.76 6.52
N PRO A 67 0.84 -18.00 5.21
CA PRO A 67 1.51 -19.21 4.71
C PRO A 67 2.96 -19.37 5.21
N TYR A 68 3.58 -18.32 5.75
CA TYR A 68 4.91 -18.43 6.39
C TYR A 68 4.87 -19.10 7.78
N MET A 69 3.71 -19.11 8.46
CA MET A 69 3.57 -19.66 9.81
C MET A 69 3.62 -21.20 9.87
N SER A 70 3.61 -21.90 8.73
CA SER A 70 3.64 -23.37 8.66
C SER A 70 5.03 -23.98 8.44
N ILE A 71 6.09 -23.18 8.41
CA ILE A 71 7.49 -23.65 8.23
C ILE A 71 8.21 -23.77 9.60
N GLN A 72 7.56 -24.38 10.58
CA GLN A 72 8.20 -24.86 11.82
C GLN A 72 7.95 -26.35 12.03
#